data_AF-A0A380H397-F1
#
_entry.id   AF-A0A380H397-F1
#
_cell.length_a   1.000
_cell.length_b   1.000
_cell.length_c   1.000
_cell.angle_alpha   90.00
_cell.angle_beta   90.00
_cell.angle_gamma   90.00
#
_symmetry.space_group_name_H-M   'P 1'
#
loop_
_entity.id
_entity.type
_entity.pdbx_description
1 polymer ?
#
loop_
_entity_poly.entity_id
_entity_poly.type
_entity_poly.pdbx_seq_one_letter_code
_entity_poly.pdbx_strand_id
1 'polypeptide(L)'
;MENVRYSISNTAEFGDYVSGPRIITPDVKENMKEVLKDIQNGNFSRKFVEDNKNGFKEFYQLRKEQHGHQIEKVGRELREMMPFIKSKSIEK
;
A
#
# COMPACT_ATOMS: atom_id res chain seq x y z
N MET A 1 10.80 10.23 12.46
CA MET A 1 9.46 10.71 12.87
C MET A 1 9.48 12.11 13.49
N GLU A 2 10.58 12.48 14.15
CA GLU A 2 10.73 13.79 14.80
C GLU A 2 10.41 14.98 13.89
N ASN A 3 10.95 15.02 12.67
CA ASN A 3 10.69 16.13 11.74
C ASN A 3 9.22 16.22 11.27
N VAL A 4 8.50 15.09 11.17
CA VAL A 4 7.07 15.10 10.79
C VAL A 4 6.21 15.57 11.95
N ARG A 5 6.45 15.06 13.17
CA ARG A 5 5.70 15.45 14.36
C ARG A 5 5.93 16.91 14.74
N TYR A 6 7.15 17.41 14.53
CA TYR A 6 7.46 18.83 14.66
C TYR A 6 6.71 19.71 13.65
N SER A 7 6.47 19.21 12.43
CA SER A 7 5.88 19.99 11.33
C SER A 7 4.35 20.01 11.33
N ILE A 8 3.69 19.09 12.04
CA ILE A 8 2.22 19.02 12.13
C ILE A 8 1.71 19.78 13.36
N SER A 9 0.41 20.01 13.44
CA SER A 9 -0.19 20.63 14.63
C SER A 9 -0.15 19.69 15.84
N ASN A 10 -0.09 20.25 17.05
CA ASN A 10 -0.17 19.50 18.30
C ASN A 10 -1.43 18.62 18.39
N THR A 11 -2.54 19.05 17.78
CA THR A 11 -3.79 18.27 17.69
C THR A 11 -3.58 17.00 16.86
N ALA A 12 -2.88 17.10 15.73
CA ALA A 12 -2.57 15.95 14.89
C ALA A 12 -1.55 15.02 15.58
N GLU A 13 -0.57 15.57 16.29
CA GLU A 13 0.40 14.78 17.05
C GLU A 13 -0.27 14.01 18.20
N PHE A 14 -1.13 14.66 18.98
CA PHE A 14 -1.93 13.97 20.00
C PHE A 14 -2.78 12.85 19.38
N GLY A 15 -3.41 13.14 18.24
CA GLY A 15 -4.18 12.17 17.47
C GLY A 15 -3.36 10.96 17.01
N ASP A 16 -2.13 11.18 16.54
CA ASP A 16 -1.17 10.13 16.16
C ASP A 16 -0.90 9.18 17.34
N TYR A 17 -0.55 9.73 18.52
CA TYR A 17 -0.24 8.91 19.69
C TYR A 17 -1.41 8.04 20.17
N VAL A 18 -2.62 8.60 20.19
CA VAL A 18 -3.79 7.89 20.74
C VAL A 18 -4.49 6.98 19.72
N SER A 19 -4.43 7.32 18.44
CA SER A 19 -5.15 6.58 17.38
C SER A 19 -4.25 5.65 16.60
N GLY A 20 -2.97 5.98 16.40
CA GLY A 20 -2.01 5.18 15.64
C GLY A 20 -1.94 3.72 16.11
N PRO A 21 -1.68 3.46 17.42
CA PRO A 21 -1.64 2.10 17.97
C PRO A 21 -2.99 1.36 17.95
N ARG A 22 -4.11 2.08 17.79
CA ARG A 22 -5.44 1.45 17.66
C ARG A 22 -5.69 0.91 16.25
N ILE A 23 -5.04 1.49 15.25
CA ILE A 23 -5.10 1.03 13.84
C ILE A 23 -4.00 0.01 13.58
N ILE A 24 -2.76 0.33 13.95
CA ILE A 24 -1.61 -0.57 13.86
C ILE A 24 -1.43 -1.25 15.22
N THR A 25 -2.28 -2.24 15.48
CA THR A 25 -2.25 -3.02 16.71
C THR A 25 -1.05 -3.98 16.75
N PRO A 26 -0.72 -4.59 17.90
CA PRO A 26 0.32 -5.62 17.99
C PRO A 26 0.12 -6.77 17.00
N ASP A 27 -1.13 -7.14 16.70
CA ASP A 27 -1.46 -8.20 15.73
C ASP A 27 -0.97 -7.87 14.32
N VAL A 28 -0.97 -6.60 13.94
CA VAL A 28 -0.42 -6.17 12.64
C VAL A 28 1.08 -6.47 12.57
N LYS A 29 1.81 -6.34 13.68
CA LYS A 29 3.23 -6.72 13.74
C LYS A 29 3.43 -8.23 13.65
N GLU A 30 2.54 -9.04 14.22
CA GLU A 30 2.59 -10.50 14.06
C GLU A 30 2.29 -10.90 12.61
N ASN A 31 1.30 -10.28 11.96
CA ASN A 31 1.05 -10.46 10.53
C ASN A 31 2.30 -10.13 9.68
N MET A 32 3.00 -9.04 10.01
CA MET A 32 4.26 -8.68 9.34
C MET A 32 5.35 -9.75 9.51
N LYS A 33 5.45 -10.38 10.68
CA LYS A 33 6.41 -11.48 10.93
C LYS A 33 6.06 -12.73 10.14
N GLU A 34 4.79 -13.10 10.06
CA GLU A 34 4.38 -14.26 9.25
C GLU A 34 4.64 -14.03 7.76
N VAL A 35 4.37 -12.81 7.24
CA VAL A 35 4.76 -12.44 5.87
C VAL A 35 6.28 -12.56 5.67
N LEU A 36 7.08 -12.07 6.63
CA LEU A 36 8.55 -12.21 6.56
C LEU A 36 8.99 -13.67 6.56
N LYS A 37 8.37 -14.52 7.39
CA LYS A 37 8.66 -15.95 7.47
C LYS A 37 8.34 -16.65 6.16
N ASP A 38 7.22 -16.32 5.50
CA ASP A 38 6.86 -16.85 4.17
C ASP A 38 7.82 -16.41 3.06
N ILE A 39 8.46 -15.25 3.21
CA ILE A 39 9.54 -14.83 2.32
C ILE A 39 10.81 -15.66 2.60
N GLN A 40 11.20 -15.77 3.88
CA GLN A 40 12.45 -16.44 4.29
C GLN A 40 12.43 -17.95 4.02
N ASN A 41 11.30 -18.61 4.19
CA ASN A 41 11.13 -20.04 3.92
C ASN A 41 10.86 -20.35 2.42
N GLY A 42 10.78 -19.32 1.57
CA GLY A 42 10.57 -19.45 0.13
C GLY A 42 9.14 -19.80 -0.29
N ASN A 43 8.15 -19.76 0.60
CA ASN A 43 6.74 -19.97 0.25
C ASN A 43 6.26 -18.91 -0.76
N PHE A 44 6.56 -17.64 -0.49
CA PHE A 44 6.16 -16.53 -1.34
C PHE A 44 6.72 -16.66 -2.76
N SER A 45 8.03 -16.94 -2.88
CA SER A 45 8.68 -17.07 -4.19
C SER A 45 8.19 -18.30 -4.95
N ARG A 46 7.96 -19.44 -4.27
CA ARG A 46 7.35 -20.62 -4.89
C ARG A 46 5.96 -20.33 -5.43
N LYS A 47 5.08 -19.74 -4.63
CA LYS A 47 3.72 -19.37 -5.04
C LYS A 47 3.73 -18.46 -6.28
N PHE A 48 4.59 -17.44 -6.28
CA PHE A 48 4.70 -16.52 -7.41
C PHE A 48 5.21 -17.20 -8.70
N VAL A 49 6.24 -18.05 -8.60
CA VAL A 49 6.78 -18.77 -9.76
C VAL A 49 5.78 -19.79 -10.29
N GLU A 50 5.05 -20.48 -9.42
CA GLU A 50 3.98 -21.41 -9.80
C GLU A 50 2.83 -20.71 -10.51
N ASP A 51 2.37 -19.55 -10.00
CA ASP A 51 1.34 -18.77 -10.69
C ASP A 51 1.83 -18.29 -12.06
N ASN A 52 3.09 -17.82 -12.17
CA ASN A 52 3.69 -17.46 -13.46
C ASN A 52 3.71 -18.64 -14.44
N LYS A 53 4.14 -19.83 -13.98
CA LYS A 53 4.11 -21.06 -14.80
C LYS A 53 2.69 -21.46 -15.23
N ASN A 54 1.68 -21.12 -14.43
CA ASN A 54 0.27 -21.32 -14.73
C ASN A 54 -0.35 -20.15 -15.53
N GLY A 55 0.46 -19.20 -16.03
CA GLY A 55 0.03 -18.09 -16.85
C GLY A 55 -0.51 -16.87 -16.09
N PHE A 56 -0.07 -16.67 -14.84
CA PHE A 56 -0.47 -15.56 -13.96
C PHE A 56 -1.98 -15.45 -13.70
N LYS A 57 -2.65 -16.59 -13.52
CA LYS A 57 -4.11 -16.60 -13.31
C LYS A 57 -4.49 -15.88 -12.01
N GLU A 58 -3.81 -16.18 -10.91
CA GLU A 58 -4.08 -15.54 -9.61
C GLU A 58 -3.68 -14.06 -9.66
N PHE A 59 -2.50 -13.75 -10.20
CA PHE A 59 -2.02 -12.37 -10.29
C PHE A 59 -2.91 -11.46 -11.13
N TYR A 60 -3.38 -11.92 -12.30
CA TYR A 60 -4.29 -11.12 -13.13
C TYR A 60 -5.67 -10.97 -12.51
N GLN A 61 -6.16 -12.00 -11.79
CA GLN A 61 -7.41 -11.90 -11.04
C GLN A 61 -7.29 -10.85 -9.93
N LEU A 62 -6.24 -10.90 -9.11
CA LEU A 62 -5.97 -9.91 -8.06
C LEU A 62 -5.84 -8.50 -8.63
N ARG A 63 -5.15 -8.34 -9.77
CA ARG A 63 -5.03 -7.06 -10.46
C ARG A 63 -6.39 -6.53 -10.90
N LYS A 64 -7.24 -7.40 -11.45
CA LYS A 64 -8.59 -7.03 -11.89
C LYS A 64 -9.48 -6.62 -10.72
N GLU A 65 -9.38 -7.30 -9.59
CA GLU A 65 -10.14 -6.97 -8.37
C GLU A 65 -9.77 -5.61 -7.80
N GLN A 66 -8.49 -5.22 -7.88
CA GLN A 66 -8.03 -3.90 -7.45
C GLN A 66 -8.27 -2.81 -8.50
N HIS A 67 -8.50 -3.20 -9.76
CA HIS A 67 -8.73 -2.25 -10.84
C HIS A 67 -10.10 -1.57 -10.69
N GLY A 68 -10.15 -0.27 -11.00
CA GLY A 68 -11.39 0.50 -10.95
C GLY A 68 -11.85 0.91 -9.55
N HIS A 69 -11.01 0.74 -8.52
CA HIS A 69 -11.29 1.29 -7.19
C HIS A 69 -11.57 2.80 -7.30
N GLN A 70 -12.55 3.31 -6.57
CA GLN A 70 -13.04 4.69 -6.68
C GLN A 70 -11.90 5.73 -6.58
N ILE A 71 -10.92 5.47 -5.71
CA ILE A 71 -9.73 6.31 -5.50
C ILE A 71 -8.94 6.56 -6.80
N GLU A 72 -8.91 5.60 -7.72
CA GLU A 72 -8.18 5.69 -8.98
C GLU A 72 -8.87 6.64 -9.96
N LYS A 73 -10.20 6.58 -10.03
CA LYS A 73 -11.00 7.49 -10.87
C LYS A 73 -10.91 8.92 -10.36
N VAL A 74 -11.25 9.13 -9.09
CA VAL A 74 -11.25 10.47 -8.47
C VAL A 74 -9.85 11.05 -8.46
N GLY A 75 -8.84 10.23 -8.12
CA GLY A 75 -7.45 10.66 -8.13
C GLY A 75 -6.97 11.09 -9.51
N ARG A 76 -7.42 10.43 -10.59
CA ARG A 76 -7.06 10.84 -11.96
C ARG A 76 -7.60 12.21 -12.32
N GLU A 77 -8.90 12.43 -12.12
CA GLU A 77 -9.58 13.70 -12.40
C GLU A 77 -8.93 14.85 -11.59
N LEU A 78 -8.69 14.63 -10.30
CA LEU A 78 -7.99 15.62 -9.47
C LEU A 78 -6.57 15.91 -9.97
N ARG A 79 -5.82 14.87 -10.34
CA ARG A 79 -4.43 15.04 -10.77
C ARG A 79 -4.30 15.74 -12.13
N GLU A 80 -5.27 15.58 -13.02
CA GLU A 80 -5.33 16.28 -14.31
C GLU A 80 -5.45 17.80 -14.14
N MET A 81 -6.11 18.24 -13.07
CA MET A 81 -6.29 19.65 -12.73
C MET A 81 -5.11 20.26 -11.97
N MET A 82 -4.05 19.49 -11.68
CA MET A 82 -2.88 19.94 -10.92
C MET A 82 -1.66 20.13 -11.86
N PRO A 83 -1.38 21.36 -12.34
CA PRO A 83 -0.31 21.58 -13.33
C PRO A 83 1.08 21.19 -12.83
N PHE A 84 1.31 21.29 -11.53
CA PHE A 84 2.58 21.00 -10.86
C PHE A 84 2.92 19.50 -10.82
N ILE A 85 1.98 18.61 -11.13
CA ILE A 85 2.24 17.16 -11.27
C ILE A 85 2.08 16.64 -12.70
N LYS A 86 1.42 17.40 -13.59
CA LYS A 86 1.14 17.01 -14.97
C LYS A 86 2.41 16.71 -15.80
N SER A 87 3.57 17.21 -15.37
CA SER A 87 4.86 16.92 -16.01
C SER A 87 5.43 15.52 -15.70
N LYS A 88 4.81 14.73 -14.82
CA LYS A 88 5.32 13.42 -14.36
C LYS A 88 4.37 12.24 -14.58
N SER A 89 3.28 12.39 -15.34
CA SER A 89 2.41 11.26 -15.65
C SER A 89 3.14 10.25 -16.52
N ILE A 90 3.63 9.18 -15.90
CA ILE A 90 4.16 7.99 -16.57
C ILE A 90 2.96 7.27 -17.20
N GLU A 91 2.84 7.34 -18.52
CA GLU A 91 2.08 6.35 -19.27
C GLU A 91 2.78 5.00 -19.08
N LYS A 92 2.03 4.00 -18.61
CA LYS A 92 2.47 2.61 -18.56
C LYS A 92 1.92 1.88 -19.77
#